data_AF-A0A485KL24-F1
#
_entry.id   AF-A0A485KL24-F1
#
_cell.length_a   1.000
_cell.length_b   1.000
_cell.length_c   1.000
_cell.angle_alpha   90.00
_cell.angle_beta   90.00
_cell.angle_gamma   90.00
#
_symmetry.space_group_name_H-M   'P 1'
#
loop_
_entity.id
_entity.type
_entity.pdbx_description
1 polymer ?
#
loop_
_entity_poly.entity_id
_entity_poly.type
_entity_poly.pdbx_seq_one_letter_code
_entity_poly.pdbx_strand_id
1 'polypeptide(L)'
;MVVLECHHGAQAALAKVRAEGDYILIKIEMEKKELETTVAEIAAAKAQIAALHAAKRDDAPVGPTTDLHKHVQLLQHHEARQNSHLCEDLTKIAAMRQCIDDARRVRKDAAAADAEAQRKAALVEARMAATMVETNELKHKDAALVESIRRVQIEMEEDAARFLAEKKLLSDVLHKPTPVARVTQKPVVEYSKKNNLSWLRARNRVVLVKRTESLETKKDLLDTLLATTKSTDVRVFLKDYLRMEDAKADVCKTIEHQSNANAALQAAIRDLEMEKRKLQGHDVHSVDGLNPYCEDIRNDIHRSRDVAAKLMADARHLDSTAKGLFEPLQQLYDLTHPSPTAASDDASTMNASNVLARLASIEERVTEKVLSKIAAECAAGGSNKWQDSASLVRLLQARGVLKSAHDPSPNNLPSIGVDSDDDDDAADEEDDEGDPPIVNDDDDDIKADTSAVVHPTVIHSSDLWHTLTERHAAAAAAAAVTASHHNTRRTMIASHRQTVVEKELASESAMVALKKLG
;
A
#
# COMPACT_ATOMS: atom_id res chain seq x y z
N MET A 1 -134.10 -3.63 -85.02
CA MET A 1 -133.44 -4.45 -83.98
C MET A 1 -131.98 -4.02 -83.79
N VAL A 2 -131.73 -2.71 -83.55
CA VAL A 2 -130.37 -2.14 -83.34
C VAL A 2 -130.35 -1.11 -82.19
N VAL A 3 -131.52 -0.63 -81.72
CA VAL A 3 -131.61 0.45 -80.72
C VAL A 3 -131.70 -0.07 -79.26
N LEU A 4 -132.04 -1.36 -79.05
CA LEU A 4 -132.20 -1.95 -77.70
C LEU A 4 -130.91 -2.50 -77.09
N GLU A 5 -129.89 -2.80 -77.91
CA GLU A 5 -128.57 -3.27 -77.44
C GLU A 5 -127.68 -2.12 -76.94
N CYS A 6 -127.86 -0.89 -77.45
CA CYS A 6 -127.11 0.28 -77.00
C CYS A 6 -127.44 0.71 -75.55
N HIS A 7 -128.65 0.42 -75.04
CA HIS A 7 -129.07 0.84 -73.70
C HIS A 7 -128.53 -0.09 -72.59
N HIS A 8 -128.49 -1.40 -72.83
CA HIS A 8 -127.92 -2.36 -71.88
C HIS A 8 -126.40 -2.18 -71.75
N GLY A 9 -125.69 -1.86 -72.85
CA GLY A 9 -124.26 -1.55 -72.81
C GLY A 9 -123.93 -0.28 -72.02
N ALA A 10 -124.74 0.78 -72.16
CA ALA A 10 -124.57 2.02 -71.40
C ALA A 10 -124.82 1.84 -69.90
N GLN A 11 -125.80 1.01 -69.52
CA GLN A 11 -126.12 0.74 -68.12
C GLN A 11 -125.09 -0.17 -67.44
N ALA A 12 -124.52 -1.15 -68.17
CA ALA A 12 -123.39 -1.95 -67.71
C ALA A 12 -122.11 -1.11 -67.55
N ALA A 13 -121.86 -0.16 -68.46
CA ALA A 13 -120.73 0.77 -68.36
C ALA A 13 -120.87 1.69 -67.12
N LEU A 14 -122.08 2.18 -66.82
CA LEU A 14 -122.35 2.98 -65.62
C LEU A 14 -122.15 2.17 -64.32
N ALA A 15 -122.56 0.91 -64.29
CA ALA A 15 -122.33 0.04 -63.13
C ALA A 15 -120.84 -0.23 -62.92
N LYS A 16 -120.08 -0.42 -64.01
CA LYS A 16 -118.62 -0.57 -63.97
C LYS A 16 -117.92 0.69 -63.45
N VAL A 17 -118.32 1.87 -63.92
CA VAL A 17 -117.78 3.16 -63.43
C VAL A 17 -118.09 3.37 -61.95
N ARG A 18 -119.27 2.95 -61.47
CA ARG A 18 -119.60 3.01 -60.03
C ARG A 18 -118.75 2.06 -59.20
N ALA A 19 -118.60 0.81 -59.63
CA ALA A 19 -117.76 -0.16 -58.93
C ALA A 19 -116.28 0.25 -58.93
N GLU A 20 -115.79 0.82 -60.03
CA GLU A 20 -114.45 1.40 -60.12
C GLU A 20 -114.32 2.64 -59.21
N GLY A 21 -115.35 3.48 -59.14
CA GLY A 21 -115.41 4.62 -58.21
C GLY A 21 -115.37 4.19 -56.75
N ASP A 22 -116.15 3.19 -56.36
CA ASP A 22 -116.17 2.62 -55.01
C ASP A 22 -114.83 1.96 -54.65
N TYR A 23 -114.22 1.24 -55.60
CA TYR A 23 -112.89 0.65 -55.41
C TYR A 23 -111.81 1.73 -55.19
N ILE A 24 -111.84 2.82 -55.97
CA ILE A 24 -110.91 3.94 -55.81
C ILE A 24 -111.13 4.60 -54.44
N LEU A 25 -112.38 4.77 -54.00
CA LEU A 25 -112.67 5.37 -52.70
C LEU A 25 -112.13 4.52 -51.54
N ILE A 26 -112.33 3.20 -51.61
CA ILE A 26 -111.77 2.25 -50.63
C ILE A 26 -110.25 2.31 -50.63
N LYS A 27 -109.63 2.39 -51.81
CA LYS A 27 -108.18 2.49 -51.95
C LYS A 27 -107.65 3.78 -51.33
N ILE A 28 -108.31 4.91 -51.57
CA ILE A 28 -107.95 6.20 -50.96
C ILE A 28 -108.07 6.12 -49.43
N GLU A 29 -109.13 5.50 -48.90
CA GLU A 29 -109.30 5.37 -47.45
C GLU A 29 -108.26 4.44 -46.82
N MET A 30 -107.84 3.38 -47.53
CA MET A 30 -106.73 2.52 -47.11
C MET A 30 -105.39 3.26 -47.14
N GLU A 31 -105.06 3.93 -48.25
CA GLU A 31 -103.82 4.72 -48.39
C GLU A 31 -103.77 5.86 -47.36
N LYS A 32 -104.91 6.45 -47.01
CA LYS A 32 -105.02 7.44 -45.94
C LYS A 32 -104.70 6.85 -44.57
N LYS A 33 -105.21 5.66 -44.23
CA LYS A 33 -104.86 4.98 -42.97
C LYS A 33 -103.38 4.61 -42.91
N GLU A 34 -102.80 4.15 -44.02
CA GLU A 34 -101.37 3.88 -44.11
C GLU A 34 -100.54 5.15 -43.91
N LEU A 35 -100.95 6.27 -44.52
CA LEU A 35 -100.31 7.57 -44.28
C LEU A 35 -100.41 8.02 -42.81
N GLU A 36 -101.55 7.86 -42.16
CA GLU A 36 -101.71 8.18 -40.74
C GLU A 36 -100.77 7.34 -39.86
N THR A 37 -100.62 6.05 -40.17
CA THR A 37 -99.67 5.18 -39.43
C THR A 37 -98.22 5.60 -39.63
N THR A 38 -97.79 5.88 -40.86
CA THR A 38 -96.40 6.30 -41.14
C THR A 38 -96.09 7.67 -40.53
N VAL A 39 -97.04 8.60 -40.48
CA VAL A 39 -96.88 9.89 -39.80
C VAL A 39 -96.67 9.70 -38.29
N ALA A 40 -97.38 8.77 -37.67
CA ALA A 40 -97.20 8.45 -36.25
C ALA A 40 -95.82 7.83 -35.97
N GLU A 41 -95.34 6.94 -36.83
CA GLU A 41 -94.00 6.35 -36.73
C GLU A 41 -92.89 7.40 -36.87
N ILE A 42 -93.03 8.33 -37.82
CA ILE A 42 -92.09 9.45 -37.99
C ILE A 42 -92.07 10.34 -36.75
N ALA A 43 -93.22 10.59 -36.12
CA ALA A 43 -93.29 11.37 -34.88
C ALA A 43 -92.58 10.66 -33.72
N ALA A 44 -92.77 9.34 -33.58
CA ALA A 44 -92.10 8.53 -32.57
C ALA A 44 -90.57 8.49 -32.78
N ALA A 45 -90.11 8.32 -34.03
CA ALA A 45 -88.69 8.35 -34.37
C ALA A 45 -88.05 9.71 -34.07
N LYS A 46 -88.75 10.82 -34.36
CA LYS A 46 -88.28 12.17 -34.00
C LYS A 46 -88.17 12.36 -32.50
N ALA A 47 -89.10 11.83 -31.72
CA ALA A 47 -89.02 11.88 -30.26
C ALA A 47 -87.83 11.08 -29.71
N GLN A 48 -87.53 9.90 -30.28
CA GLN A 48 -86.36 9.11 -29.91
C GLN A 48 -85.05 9.80 -30.26
N ILE A 49 -84.94 10.42 -31.44
CA ILE A 49 -83.76 11.21 -31.84
C ILE A 49 -83.55 12.38 -30.88
N ALA A 50 -84.62 13.09 -30.51
CA ALA A 50 -84.55 14.19 -29.54
C ALA A 50 -84.06 13.71 -28.16
N ALA A 51 -84.54 12.55 -27.70
CA ALA A 51 -84.09 11.94 -26.43
C ALA A 51 -82.61 11.54 -26.48
N LEU A 52 -82.15 10.93 -27.59
CA LEU A 52 -80.74 10.58 -27.78
C LEU A 52 -79.83 11.81 -27.84
N HIS A 53 -80.29 12.91 -28.45
CA HIS A 53 -79.55 14.16 -28.50
C HIS A 53 -79.49 14.86 -27.13
N ALA A 54 -80.53 14.76 -26.31
CA ALA A 54 -80.51 15.24 -24.93
C ALA A 54 -79.51 14.44 -24.08
N ALA A 55 -79.58 13.10 -24.14
CA ALA A 55 -78.65 12.23 -23.40
C ALA A 55 -77.18 12.45 -23.81
N LYS A 56 -76.89 12.63 -25.11
CA LYS A 56 -75.52 12.92 -25.59
C LYS A 56 -75.00 14.30 -25.18
N ARG A 57 -75.86 15.26 -24.85
CA ARG A 57 -75.43 16.59 -24.36
C ARG A 57 -75.01 16.54 -22.90
N ASP A 58 -75.63 15.69 -22.10
CA ASP A 58 -75.31 15.53 -20.68
C ASP A 58 -74.08 14.64 -20.45
N ASP A 59 -73.73 13.78 -21.41
CA ASP A 59 -72.57 12.85 -21.35
C ASP A 59 -71.32 13.31 -22.12
N ALA A 60 -71.25 14.56 -22.59
CA ALA A 60 -70.01 15.06 -23.23
C ALA A 60 -68.94 15.34 -22.15
N PRO A 61 -67.88 14.52 -21.99
CA PRO A 61 -66.87 14.76 -20.98
C PRO A 61 -65.90 15.80 -21.54
N VAL A 62 -66.25 17.07 -21.41
CA VAL A 62 -65.29 18.16 -21.61
C VAL A 62 -64.56 18.38 -20.28
N GLY A 63 -63.61 17.48 -19.96
CA GLY A 63 -62.58 17.67 -18.93
C GLY A 63 -62.06 16.38 -18.26
N PRO A 64 -60.76 16.27 -17.85
CA PRO A 64 -59.68 17.27 -17.87
C PRO A 64 -58.42 16.75 -18.62
N THR A 65 -58.14 17.26 -19.82
CA THR A 65 -56.84 17.04 -20.49
C THR A 65 -55.65 17.61 -19.68
N THR A 66 -55.92 18.48 -18.71
CA THR A 66 -54.93 19.08 -17.81
C THR A 66 -54.30 18.08 -16.85
N ASP A 67 -55.01 17.05 -16.39
CA ASP A 67 -54.45 16.10 -15.41
C ASP A 67 -53.57 15.05 -16.07
N LEU A 68 -53.94 14.61 -17.29
CA LEU A 68 -53.06 13.80 -18.12
C LEU A 68 -51.80 14.59 -18.51
N HIS A 69 -51.94 15.88 -18.85
CA HIS A 69 -50.81 16.73 -19.20
C HIS A 69 -49.85 16.93 -18.01
N LYS A 70 -50.36 17.19 -16.80
CA LYS A 70 -49.55 17.25 -15.57
C LYS A 70 -48.84 15.94 -15.29
N HIS A 71 -49.52 14.80 -15.47
CA HIS A 71 -48.93 13.49 -15.27
C HIS A 71 -47.79 13.21 -16.26
N VAL A 72 -47.98 13.53 -17.54
CA VAL A 72 -46.93 13.42 -18.57
C VAL A 72 -45.75 14.34 -18.26
N GLN A 73 -45.98 15.58 -17.83
CA GLN A 73 -44.89 16.48 -17.40
C GLN A 73 -44.12 15.93 -16.19
N LEU A 74 -44.82 15.33 -15.22
CA LEU A 74 -44.19 14.72 -14.04
C LEU A 74 -43.32 13.52 -14.42
N LEU A 75 -43.79 12.67 -15.34
CA LEU A 75 -43.01 11.57 -15.89
C LEU A 75 -41.79 12.05 -16.68
N GLN A 76 -41.93 13.08 -17.52
CA GLN A 76 -40.80 13.67 -18.24
C GLN A 76 -39.75 14.26 -17.28
N HIS A 77 -40.18 14.92 -16.21
CA HIS A 77 -39.26 15.43 -15.19
C HIS A 77 -38.57 14.28 -14.43
N HIS A 78 -39.29 13.19 -14.15
CA HIS A 78 -38.70 12.00 -13.53
C HIS A 78 -37.66 11.34 -14.44
N GLU A 79 -37.98 11.18 -15.73
CA GLU A 79 -37.06 10.67 -16.75
C GLU A 79 -35.81 11.55 -16.88
N ALA A 80 -35.98 12.88 -16.94
CA ALA A 80 -34.86 13.81 -17.00
C ALA A 80 -33.93 13.71 -15.77
N ARG A 81 -34.50 13.54 -14.57
CA ARG A 81 -33.73 13.30 -13.34
C ARG A 81 -32.98 11.98 -13.40
N GLN A 82 -33.63 10.89 -13.82
CA GLN A 82 -32.98 9.59 -13.95
C GLN A 82 -31.85 9.62 -14.99
N ASN A 83 -32.05 10.30 -16.12
CA ASN A 83 -31.01 10.48 -17.14
C ASN A 83 -29.84 11.32 -16.62
N SER A 84 -30.07 12.33 -15.78
CA SER A 84 -29.00 13.08 -15.11
C SER A 84 -28.18 12.18 -14.19
N HIS A 85 -28.85 11.41 -13.32
CA HIS A 85 -28.18 10.46 -12.42
C HIS A 85 -27.38 9.39 -13.18
N LEU A 86 -27.93 8.87 -14.28
CA LEU A 86 -27.22 7.92 -15.12
C LEU A 86 -25.98 8.55 -15.79
N CYS A 87 -26.07 9.80 -16.25
CA CYS A 87 -24.92 10.54 -16.76
C CYS A 87 -23.85 10.73 -15.68
N GLU A 88 -24.24 11.13 -14.46
CA GLU A 88 -23.34 11.27 -13.31
C GLU A 88 -22.64 9.95 -12.99
N ASP A 89 -23.38 8.84 -12.91
CA ASP A 89 -22.82 7.51 -12.68
C ASP A 89 -21.84 7.09 -13.78
N LEU A 90 -22.15 7.37 -15.05
CA LEU A 90 -21.24 7.09 -16.17
C LEU A 90 -19.95 7.92 -16.08
N THR A 91 -20.04 9.20 -15.70
CA THR A 91 -18.84 10.03 -15.49
C THR A 91 -18.00 9.52 -14.31
N LYS A 92 -18.64 9.07 -13.23
CA LYS A 92 -17.98 8.46 -12.08
C LYS A 92 -17.29 7.15 -12.46
N ILE A 93 -17.94 6.30 -13.26
CA ILE A 93 -17.33 5.07 -13.78
C ILE A 93 -16.12 5.39 -14.66
N ALA A 94 -16.20 6.40 -15.53
CA ALA A 94 -15.07 6.83 -16.34
C ALA A 94 -13.89 7.33 -15.49
N ALA A 95 -14.16 8.13 -14.45
CA ALA A 95 -13.15 8.59 -13.51
C ALA A 95 -12.51 7.43 -12.74
N MET A 96 -13.30 6.48 -12.25
CA MET A 96 -12.78 5.28 -11.57
C MET A 96 -11.92 4.42 -12.49
N ARG A 97 -12.28 4.27 -13.77
CA ARG A 97 -11.45 3.56 -14.76
C ARG A 97 -10.10 4.25 -14.96
N GLN A 98 -10.09 5.57 -15.08
CA GLN A 98 -8.86 6.35 -15.20
C GLN A 98 -7.97 6.17 -13.95
N CYS A 99 -8.54 6.26 -12.74
CA CYS A 99 -7.81 6.01 -11.50
C CYS A 99 -7.23 4.60 -11.41
N ILE A 100 -7.96 3.58 -11.89
CA ILE A 100 -7.46 2.20 -11.94
C ILE A 100 -6.27 2.08 -12.89
N ASP A 101 -6.34 2.70 -14.05
CA ASP A 101 -5.25 2.64 -15.03
C ASP A 101 -4.01 3.42 -14.57
N ASP A 102 -4.20 4.57 -13.92
CA ASP A 102 -3.09 5.32 -13.29
C ASP A 102 -2.46 4.51 -12.15
N ALA A 103 -3.27 3.87 -11.29
CA ALA A 103 -2.78 2.98 -10.23
C ALA A 103 -2.05 1.75 -10.79
N ARG A 104 -2.43 1.25 -11.98
CA ARG A 104 -1.70 0.17 -12.67
C ARG A 104 -0.35 0.66 -13.20
N ARG A 105 -0.28 1.86 -13.76
CA ARG A 105 0.98 2.48 -14.22
C ARG A 105 1.95 2.68 -13.07
N VAL A 106 1.49 3.30 -11.98
CA VAL A 106 2.31 3.53 -10.77
C VAL A 106 2.84 2.21 -10.21
N ARG A 107 2.00 1.16 -10.13
CA ARG A 107 2.45 -0.18 -9.69
C ARG A 107 3.50 -0.79 -10.60
N LYS A 108 3.37 -0.62 -11.92
CA LYS A 108 4.37 -1.11 -12.88
C LYS A 108 5.70 -0.39 -12.72
N ASP A 109 5.67 0.93 -12.53
CA ASP A 109 6.88 1.73 -12.35
C ASP A 109 7.56 1.43 -11.01
N ALA A 110 6.78 1.24 -9.93
CA ALA A 110 7.29 0.80 -8.64
C ALA A 110 7.97 -0.59 -8.74
N ALA A 111 7.34 -1.55 -9.41
CA ALA A 111 7.93 -2.88 -9.61
C ALA A 111 9.23 -2.82 -10.42
N ALA A 112 9.33 -1.92 -11.41
CA ALA A 112 10.57 -1.71 -12.15
C ALA A 112 11.67 -1.08 -11.28
N ALA A 113 11.32 -0.12 -10.43
CA ALA A 113 12.25 0.49 -9.48
C ALA A 113 12.75 -0.53 -8.44
N ASP A 114 11.87 -1.39 -7.93
CA ASP A 114 12.22 -2.46 -6.99
C ASP A 114 13.16 -3.48 -7.63
N ALA A 115 12.91 -3.87 -8.89
CA ALA A 115 13.79 -4.76 -9.63
C ALA A 115 15.18 -4.14 -9.85
N GLU A 116 15.27 -2.84 -10.11
CA GLU A 116 16.55 -2.14 -10.21
C GLU A 116 17.26 -2.05 -8.86
N ALA A 117 16.54 -1.79 -7.78
CA ALA A 117 17.07 -1.76 -6.43
C ALA A 117 17.64 -3.14 -6.02
N GLN A 118 16.92 -4.22 -6.30
CA GLN A 118 17.37 -5.59 -6.05
C GLN A 118 18.65 -5.92 -6.85
N ARG A 119 18.74 -5.51 -8.13
CA ARG A 119 19.97 -5.68 -8.92
C ARG A 119 21.16 -4.95 -8.32
N LYS A 120 20.95 -3.71 -7.84
CA LYS A 120 22.01 -2.94 -7.17
C LYS A 120 22.43 -3.58 -5.85
N ALA A 121 21.47 -4.06 -5.06
CA ALA A 121 21.75 -4.79 -3.82
C ALA A 121 22.59 -6.04 -4.09
N ALA A 122 22.20 -6.87 -5.07
CA ALA A 122 22.95 -8.07 -5.45
C ALA A 122 24.39 -7.75 -5.91
N LEU A 123 24.60 -6.64 -6.64
CA LEU A 123 25.93 -6.20 -7.04
C LEU A 123 26.78 -5.80 -5.83
N VAL A 124 26.21 -5.06 -4.88
CA VAL A 124 26.89 -4.67 -3.65
C VAL A 124 27.24 -5.91 -2.81
N GLU A 125 26.33 -6.87 -2.67
CA GLU A 125 26.59 -8.13 -1.97
C GLU A 125 27.72 -8.92 -2.63
N ALA A 126 27.72 -9.04 -3.97
CA ALA A 126 28.79 -9.69 -4.71
C ALA A 126 30.14 -8.98 -4.50
N ARG A 127 30.15 -7.64 -4.49
CA ARG A 127 31.36 -6.86 -4.20
C ARG A 127 31.83 -7.06 -2.76
N MET A 128 30.92 -7.05 -1.79
CA MET A 128 31.25 -7.32 -0.39
C MET A 128 31.86 -8.70 -0.22
N ALA A 129 31.28 -9.74 -0.84
CA ALA A 129 31.82 -11.09 -0.84
C ALA A 129 33.23 -11.13 -1.43
N ALA A 130 33.47 -10.47 -2.57
CA ALA A 130 34.80 -10.39 -3.18
C ALA A 130 35.81 -9.69 -2.26
N THR A 131 35.45 -8.56 -1.64
CA THR A 131 36.32 -7.87 -0.69
C THR A 131 36.57 -8.69 0.58
N MET A 132 35.61 -9.51 1.00
CA MET A 132 35.78 -10.40 2.15
C MET A 132 36.78 -11.53 1.85
N VAL A 133 36.78 -12.05 0.62
CA VAL A 133 37.81 -13.01 0.16
C VAL A 133 39.18 -12.34 0.15
N GLU A 134 39.30 -11.15 -0.45
CA GLU A 134 40.57 -10.42 -0.53
C GLU A 134 41.14 -10.09 0.87
N THR A 135 40.29 -9.65 1.80
CA THR A 135 40.72 -9.38 3.18
C THR A 135 41.16 -10.64 3.91
N ASN A 136 40.53 -11.79 3.67
CA ASN A 136 40.98 -13.07 4.22
C ASN A 136 42.32 -13.52 3.63
N GLU A 137 42.54 -13.32 2.33
CA GLU A 137 43.85 -13.57 1.70
C GLU A 137 44.94 -12.67 2.29
N LEU A 138 44.65 -11.38 2.51
CA LEU A 138 45.58 -10.45 3.13
C LEU A 138 45.91 -10.85 4.57
N LYS A 139 44.91 -11.27 5.37
CA LYS A 139 45.15 -11.79 6.73
C LYS A 139 46.04 -13.04 6.72
N HIS A 140 45.86 -13.92 5.74
CA HIS A 140 46.71 -15.10 5.62
C HIS A 140 48.16 -14.73 5.25
N LYS A 141 48.34 -13.79 4.32
CA LYS A 141 49.65 -13.24 3.95
C LYS A 141 50.33 -12.55 5.14
N ASP A 142 49.59 -11.77 5.92
CA ASP A 142 50.09 -11.10 7.12
C ASP A 142 50.57 -12.11 8.17
N ALA A 143 49.76 -13.14 8.47
CA ALA A 143 50.17 -14.21 9.38
C ALA A 143 51.45 -14.93 8.91
N ALA A 144 51.58 -15.18 7.61
CA ALA A 144 52.80 -15.78 7.04
C ALA A 144 54.03 -14.87 7.18
N LEU A 145 53.86 -13.56 7.00
CA LEU A 145 54.92 -12.56 7.19
C LEU A 145 55.34 -12.46 8.66
N VAL A 146 54.40 -12.45 9.59
CA VAL A 146 54.68 -12.44 11.04
C VAL A 146 55.52 -13.66 11.43
N GLU A 147 55.16 -14.85 10.94
CA GLU A 147 55.94 -16.07 11.20
C GLU A 147 57.33 -16.03 10.56
N SER A 148 57.47 -15.40 9.37
CA SER A 148 58.78 -15.18 8.75
C SER A 148 59.65 -14.23 9.57
N ILE A 149 59.08 -13.12 10.08
CA ILE A 149 59.78 -12.16 10.93
C ILE A 149 60.25 -12.86 12.21
N ARG A 150 59.37 -13.64 12.84
CA ARG A 150 59.70 -14.41 14.04
C ARG A 150 60.86 -15.39 13.79
N ARG A 151 60.85 -16.11 12.66
CA ARG A 151 61.96 -17.01 12.29
C ARG A 151 63.27 -16.25 12.12
N VAL A 152 63.27 -15.13 11.39
CA VAL A 152 64.47 -14.30 11.20
C VAL A 152 64.99 -13.76 12.54
N GLN A 153 64.10 -13.37 13.46
CA GLN A 153 64.51 -12.94 14.81
C GLN A 153 65.22 -14.05 15.58
N ILE A 154 64.70 -15.29 15.54
CA ILE A 154 65.34 -16.44 16.18
C ILE A 154 66.72 -16.70 15.54
N GLU A 155 66.81 -16.70 14.21
CA GLU A 155 68.10 -16.87 13.51
C GLU A 155 69.12 -15.79 13.89
N MET A 156 68.69 -14.53 13.98
CA MET A 156 69.55 -13.43 14.44
C MET A 156 70.02 -13.59 15.89
N GLU A 157 69.14 -14.03 16.79
CA GLU A 157 69.49 -14.29 18.20
C GLU A 157 70.49 -15.45 18.32
N GLU A 158 70.29 -16.52 17.55
CA GLU A 158 71.24 -17.63 17.47
C GLU A 158 72.60 -17.18 16.93
N ASP A 159 72.63 -16.41 15.85
CA ASP A 159 73.87 -15.89 15.27
C ASP A 159 74.58 -14.92 16.22
N ALA A 160 73.84 -14.07 16.93
CA ALA A 160 74.40 -13.21 17.97
C ALA A 160 75.01 -14.03 19.12
N ALA A 161 74.33 -15.11 19.55
CA ALA A 161 74.84 -16.01 20.57
C ALA A 161 76.11 -16.76 20.11
N ARG A 162 76.13 -17.26 18.86
CA ARG A 162 77.32 -17.89 18.25
C ARG A 162 78.49 -16.91 18.19
N PHE A 163 78.26 -15.70 17.72
CA PHE A 163 79.27 -14.65 17.65
C PHE A 163 79.85 -14.31 19.04
N LEU A 164 78.99 -14.15 20.05
CA LEU A 164 79.44 -13.89 21.42
C LEU A 164 80.25 -15.05 22.00
N ALA A 165 79.86 -16.29 21.72
CA ALA A 165 80.61 -17.48 22.14
C ALA A 165 81.99 -17.56 21.48
N GLU A 166 82.08 -17.29 20.17
CA GLU A 166 83.34 -17.27 19.42
C GLU A 166 84.25 -16.12 19.88
N LYS A 167 83.68 -14.93 20.10
CA LYS A 167 84.39 -13.79 20.68
C LYS A 167 84.99 -14.12 22.05
N LYS A 168 84.23 -14.81 22.91
CA LYS A 168 84.71 -15.26 24.23
C LYS A 168 85.87 -16.24 24.06
N LEU A 169 85.73 -17.22 23.17
CA LEU A 169 86.79 -18.19 22.89
C LEU A 169 88.07 -17.53 22.36
N LEU A 170 87.96 -16.55 21.45
CA LEU A 170 89.10 -15.75 20.99
C LEU A 170 89.74 -14.95 22.14
N SER A 171 88.92 -14.34 22.99
CA SER A 171 89.42 -13.59 24.15
C SER A 171 90.17 -14.48 25.13
N ASP A 172 89.66 -15.69 25.39
CA ASP A 172 90.30 -16.69 26.24
C ASP A 172 91.61 -17.20 25.64
N VAL A 173 91.71 -17.32 24.31
CA VAL A 173 92.96 -17.64 23.60
C VAL A 173 93.99 -16.52 23.69
N LEU A 174 93.57 -15.25 23.55
CA LEU A 174 94.43 -14.06 23.70
C LEU A 174 94.91 -13.83 25.14
N HIS A 175 94.14 -14.24 26.15
CA HIS A 175 94.55 -14.20 27.55
C HIS A 175 95.52 -15.31 27.96
N LYS A 176 95.85 -16.25 27.06
CA LYS A 176 96.99 -17.15 27.27
C LYS A 176 98.28 -16.33 27.23
N PRO A 177 99.11 -16.37 28.28
CA PRO A 177 100.25 -15.48 28.40
C PRO A 177 101.28 -15.80 27.32
N THR A 178 101.41 -14.90 26.35
CA THR A 178 102.59 -14.87 25.46
C THR A 178 103.65 -14.03 26.17
N PRO A 179 104.88 -14.54 26.42
CA PRO A 179 105.87 -13.82 27.20
C PRO A 179 106.54 -12.78 26.31
N VAL A 180 106.05 -11.55 26.30
CA VAL A 180 106.78 -10.44 25.70
C VAL A 180 106.85 -9.27 26.68
N ALA A 181 108.10 -8.91 26.94
CA ALA A 181 108.60 -8.05 27.99
C ALA A 181 107.94 -6.66 28.00
N ARG A 182 107.42 -6.28 29.18
CA ARG A 182 107.23 -4.87 29.54
C ARG A 182 108.60 -4.28 29.86
N VAL A 183 109.16 -3.51 28.93
CA VAL A 183 110.25 -2.58 29.23
C VAL A 183 109.63 -1.28 29.72
N THR A 184 109.65 -1.09 31.04
CA THR A 184 109.46 0.21 31.68
C THR A 184 110.78 0.97 31.63
N GLN A 185 110.82 2.12 30.96
CA GLN A 185 111.86 3.14 31.18
C GLN A 185 111.22 4.53 31.26
N LYS A 186 111.45 5.21 32.38
CA LYS A 186 111.21 6.65 32.58
C LYS A 186 112.37 7.43 31.94
N PRO A 187 112.15 8.49 31.13
CA PRO A 187 113.23 9.36 30.73
C PRO A 187 113.42 10.49 31.75
N VAL A 188 114.66 10.63 32.22
CA VAL A 188 115.18 11.84 32.89
C VAL A 188 115.41 12.90 31.80
N VAL A 189 114.88 14.10 32.03
CA VAL A 189 114.88 15.22 31.08
C VAL A 189 116.15 16.06 31.26
N GLU A 190 117.05 16.03 30.29
CA GLU A 190 118.13 17.02 30.13
C GLU A 190 117.74 18.07 29.07
N TYR A 191 117.71 19.33 29.50
CA TYR A 191 117.44 20.49 28.64
C TYR A 191 118.67 20.82 27.79
N SER A 192 118.69 20.35 26.55
CA SER A 192 119.60 20.80 25.50
C SER A 192 118.83 21.72 24.54
N LYS A 193 119.30 22.97 24.38
CA LYS A 193 118.77 23.92 23.38
C LYS A 193 118.94 23.35 21.98
N LYS A 194 117.91 22.65 21.48
CA LYS A 194 117.88 22.10 20.11
C LYS A 194 116.81 22.80 19.29
N ASN A 195 117.30 23.66 18.41
CA ASN A 195 116.74 24.05 17.11
C ASN A 195 115.19 24.06 17.00
N ASN A 196 114.61 25.26 17.11
CA ASN A 196 113.16 25.57 17.11
C ASN A 196 112.40 25.17 15.82
N LEU A 197 113.03 24.45 14.89
CA LEU A 197 112.41 23.87 13.70
C LEU A 197 112.08 22.38 13.85
N SER A 198 112.54 21.73 14.93
CA SER A 198 112.32 20.29 15.16
C SER A 198 110.91 20.00 15.65
N TRP A 199 110.34 20.80 16.56
CA TRP A 199 108.97 20.66 17.03
C TRP A 199 107.93 20.98 15.94
N LEU A 200 108.22 21.93 15.05
CA LEU A 200 107.39 22.21 13.87
C LEU A 200 107.44 21.06 12.86
N ARG A 201 108.63 20.49 12.60
CA ARG A 201 108.76 19.27 11.78
C ARG A 201 108.07 18.07 12.41
N ALA A 202 108.17 17.89 13.73
CA ALA A 202 107.49 16.83 14.46
C ALA A 202 105.96 17.04 14.47
N ARG A 203 105.47 18.28 14.64
CA ARG A 203 104.05 18.62 14.56
C ARG A 203 103.51 18.41 13.16
N ASN A 204 104.20 18.88 12.12
CA ASN A 204 103.83 18.63 10.73
C ASN A 204 103.85 17.13 10.41
N ARG A 205 104.80 16.37 10.94
CA ARG A 205 104.87 14.91 10.79
C ARG A 205 103.69 14.22 11.50
N VAL A 206 103.35 14.62 12.72
CA VAL A 206 102.18 14.10 13.46
C VAL A 206 100.86 14.46 12.77
N VAL A 207 100.73 15.68 12.23
CA VAL A 207 99.56 16.10 11.45
C VAL A 207 99.46 15.29 10.15
N LEU A 208 100.59 15.02 9.49
CA LEU A 208 100.62 14.19 8.29
C LEU A 208 100.22 12.75 8.61
N VAL A 209 100.75 12.17 9.69
CA VAL A 209 100.42 10.81 10.16
C VAL A 209 98.94 10.69 10.51
N LYS A 210 98.37 11.64 11.26
CA LYS A 210 96.92 11.64 11.54
C LYS A 210 96.08 11.78 10.26
N ARG A 211 96.57 12.53 9.27
CA ARG A 211 95.89 12.69 7.98
C ARG A 211 95.98 11.42 7.14
N THR A 212 97.09 10.69 7.18
CA THR A 212 97.23 9.39 6.50
C THR A 212 96.41 8.31 7.18
N GLU A 213 96.42 8.22 8.51
CA GLU A 213 95.55 7.32 9.29
C GLU A 213 94.06 7.62 9.00
N SER A 214 93.69 8.90 8.92
CA SER A 214 92.33 9.31 8.54
C SER A 214 91.98 8.94 7.09
N LEU A 215 92.95 8.89 6.17
CA LEU A 215 92.70 8.50 4.78
C LEU A 215 92.61 6.98 4.62
N GLU A 216 93.45 6.24 5.34
CA GLU A 216 93.40 4.77 5.39
C GLU A 216 92.06 4.30 5.96
N THR A 217 91.65 4.84 7.11
CA THR A 217 90.32 4.53 7.69
C THR A 217 89.15 4.88 6.76
N LYS A 218 89.21 6.01 6.05
CA LYS A 218 88.19 6.37 5.05
C LYS A 218 88.19 5.46 3.83
N LYS A 219 89.36 4.98 3.41
CA LYS A 219 89.49 4.02 2.32
C LYS A 219 88.92 2.66 2.73
N ASP A 220 89.28 2.16 3.91
CA ASP A 220 88.76 0.88 4.42
C ASP A 220 87.23 0.92 4.54
N LEU A 221 86.66 2.05 4.98
CA LEU A 221 85.22 2.28 4.99
C LEU A 221 84.61 2.26 3.58
N LEU A 222 85.24 2.91 2.60
CA LEU A 222 84.78 2.89 1.20
C LEU A 222 84.86 1.48 0.59
N ASP A 223 85.94 0.76 0.84
CA ASP A 223 86.14 -0.61 0.34
C ASP A 223 85.10 -1.56 0.99
N THR A 224 84.82 -1.39 2.28
CA THR A 224 83.76 -2.13 2.99
C THR A 224 82.37 -1.79 2.44
N LEU A 225 82.10 -0.50 2.15
CA LEU A 225 80.83 -0.06 1.56
C LEU A 225 80.62 -0.62 0.15
N LEU A 226 81.65 -0.61 -0.69
CA LEU A 226 81.59 -1.20 -2.03
C LEU A 226 81.40 -2.71 -1.98
N ALA A 227 82.10 -3.40 -1.07
CA ALA A 227 81.96 -4.84 -0.89
C ALA A 227 80.55 -5.23 -0.41
N THR A 228 80.00 -4.52 0.56
CA THR A 228 78.67 -4.78 1.11
C THR A 228 77.56 -4.47 0.11
N THR A 229 77.68 -3.39 -0.66
CA THR A 229 76.70 -3.01 -1.69
C THR A 229 76.92 -3.70 -3.04
N LYS A 230 77.96 -4.53 -3.17
CA LYS A 230 78.37 -5.19 -4.42
C LYS A 230 78.55 -4.21 -5.59
N SER A 231 78.94 -2.98 -5.29
CA SER A 231 79.16 -1.93 -6.29
C SER A 231 80.59 -1.96 -6.81
N THR A 232 80.79 -1.80 -8.11
CA THR A 232 82.12 -1.89 -8.75
C THR A 232 82.94 -0.60 -8.67
N ASP A 233 82.30 0.56 -8.47
CA ASP A 233 82.95 1.87 -8.35
C ASP A 233 82.13 2.77 -7.40
N VAL A 234 82.82 3.67 -6.68
CA VAL A 234 82.24 4.68 -5.78
C VAL A 234 81.26 5.58 -6.52
N ARG A 235 81.54 5.88 -7.79
CA ARG A 235 80.63 6.70 -8.62
C ARG A 235 79.31 6.00 -8.93
N VAL A 236 79.33 4.68 -9.11
CA VAL A 236 78.12 3.88 -9.34
C VAL A 236 77.32 3.79 -8.05
N PHE A 237 77.99 3.46 -6.94
CA PHE A 237 77.38 3.48 -5.61
C PHE A 237 76.71 4.81 -5.28
N LEU A 238 77.37 5.95 -5.55
CA LEU A 238 76.81 7.27 -5.26
C LEU A 238 75.56 7.55 -6.11
N LYS A 239 75.55 7.17 -7.38
CA LYS A 239 74.36 7.32 -8.24
C LYS A 239 73.20 6.46 -7.75
N ASP A 240 73.47 5.21 -7.39
CA ASP A 240 72.44 4.29 -6.91
C ASP A 240 71.91 4.73 -5.54
N TYR A 241 72.79 5.20 -4.66
CA TYR A 241 72.44 5.79 -3.36
C TYR A 241 71.53 7.01 -3.52
N LEU A 242 71.90 7.96 -4.41
CA LEU A 242 71.07 9.13 -4.68
C LEU A 242 69.71 8.73 -5.25
N ARG A 243 69.66 7.76 -6.18
CA ARG A 243 68.41 7.24 -6.72
C ARG A 243 67.54 6.59 -5.64
N MET A 244 68.13 5.87 -4.70
CA MET A 244 67.41 5.28 -3.57
C MET A 244 66.89 6.35 -2.61
N GLU A 245 67.67 7.39 -2.34
CA GLU A 245 67.23 8.51 -1.49
C GLU A 245 66.08 9.30 -2.16
N ASP A 246 66.12 9.50 -3.47
CA ASP A 246 65.01 10.10 -4.23
C ASP A 246 63.74 9.22 -4.14
N ALA A 247 63.88 7.90 -4.38
CA ALA A 247 62.76 6.97 -4.28
C ALA A 247 62.18 6.90 -2.85
N LYS A 248 63.04 6.96 -1.83
CA LYS A 248 62.63 7.00 -0.43
C LYS A 248 61.90 8.31 -0.09
N ALA A 249 62.37 9.44 -0.63
CA ALA A 249 61.68 10.72 -0.47
C ALA A 249 60.27 10.69 -1.08
N ASP A 250 60.08 10.03 -2.22
CA ASP A 250 58.76 9.89 -2.84
C ASP A 250 57.83 8.95 -2.07
N VAL A 251 58.37 7.87 -1.48
CA VAL A 251 57.61 7.03 -0.54
C VAL A 251 57.19 7.83 0.69
N CYS A 252 58.07 8.63 1.27
CA CYS A 252 57.73 9.50 2.40
C CYS A 252 56.60 10.48 2.05
N LYS A 253 56.65 11.15 0.89
CA LYS A 253 55.55 12.02 0.42
C LYS A 253 54.23 11.25 0.29
N THR A 254 54.28 10.02 -0.21
CA THR A 254 53.09 9.17 -0.36
C THR A 254 52.50 8.79 0.99
N ILE A 255 53.35 8.44 1.96
CA ILE A 255 52.95 8.14 3.34
C ILE A 255 52.33 9.37 4.01
N GLU A 256 52.95 10.55 3.84
CA GLU A 256 52.40 11.82 4.35
C GLU A 256 51.02 12.12 3.75
N HIS A 257 50.86 11.94 2.43
CA HIS A 257 49.58 12.12 1.78
C HIS A 257 48.50 11.17 2.30
N GLN A 258 48.83 9.88 2.45
CA GLN A 258 47.92 8.88 3.02
C GLN A 258 47.60 9.16 4.50
N SER A 259 48.58 9.60 5.29
CA SER A 259 48.39 10.02 6.68
C SER A 259 47.41 11.19 6.78
N ASN A 260 47.55 12.19 5.91
CA ASN A 260 46.64 13.33 5.85
C ASN A 260 45.23 12.93 5.42
N ALA A 261 45.10 12.04 4.43
CA ALA A 261 43.80 11.51 4.02
C ALA A 261 43.12 10.70 5.14
N ASN A 262 43.89 9.88 5.86
CA ASN A 262 43.40 9.13 7.02
C ASN A 262 42.98 10.06 8.16
N ALA A 263 43.72 11.14 8.43
CA ALA A 263 43.33 12.14 9.42
C ALA A 263 42.02 12.85 9.03
N ALA A 264 41.84 13.17 7.75
CA ALA A 264 40.59 13.75 7.23
C ALA A 264 39.41 12.78 7.34
N LEU A 265 39.61 11.50 7.02
CA LEU A 265 38.59 10.46 7.19
C LEU A 265 38.21 10.29 8.66
N GLN A 266 39.18 10.28 9.57
CA GLN A 266 38.89 10.23 11.01
C GLN A 266 38.12 11.46 11.50
N ALA A 267 38.40 12.65 10.97
CA ALA A 267 37.61 13.85 11.27
C ALA A 267 36.15 13.70 10.80
N ALA A 268 35.94 13.26 9.56
CA ALA A 268 34.60 13.01 9.01
C ALA A 268 33.84 11.94 9.80
N ILE A 269 34.51 10.87 10.25
CA ILE A 269 33.90 9.85 11.12
C ILE A 269 33.46 10.47 12.45
N ARG A 270 34.29 11.30 13.09
CA ARG A 270 33.90 11.99 14.33
C ARG A 270 32.71 12.92 14.11
N ASP A 271 32.66 13.64 13.00
CA ASP A 271 31.52 14.52 12.66
C ASP A 271 30.24 13.71 12.47
N LEU A 272 30.30 12.59 11.73
CA LEU A 272 29.17 11.68 11.57
C LEU A 272 28.75 11.04 12.90
N GLU A 273 29.69 10.70 13.79
CA GLU A 273 29.36 10.21 15.12
C GLU A 273 28.71 11.30 15.99
N MET A 274 29.12 12.56 15.86
CA MET A 274 28.46 13.69 16.55
C MET A 274 27.05 13.89 16.00
N GLU A 275 26.84 13.84 14.69
CA GLU A 275 25.50 13.89 14.08
C GLU A 275 24.64 12.72 14.53
N LYS A 276 25.20 11.50 14.55
CA LYS A 276 24.52 10.32 15.09
C LYS A 276 24.10 10.54 16.53
N ARG A 277 24.97 11.06 17.40
CA ARG A 277 24.60 11.38 18.80
C ARG A 277 23.55 12.47 18.89
N LYS A 278 23.57 13.50 18.03
CA LYS A 278 22.50 14.52 17.96
C LYS A 278 21.16 13.92 17.56
N LEU A 279 21.16 13.04 16.56
CA LEU A 279 19.97 12.34 16.08
C LEU A 279 19.46 11.30 17.09
N GLN A 280 20.36 10.63 17.83
CA GLN A 280 20.00 9.69 18.89
C GLN A 280 19.58 10.39 20.19
N GLY A 281 20.05 11.63 20.43
CA GLY A 281 19.60 12.49 21.53
C GLY A 281 18.24 13.16 21.26
N HIS A 282 17.72 13.08 20.04
CA HIS A 282 16.29 13.26 19.75
C HIS A 282 15.56 11.95 20.01
N ASP A 283 15.57 11.54 21.28
CA ASP A 283 14.82 10.40 21.75
C ASP A 283 13.33 10.68 21.57
N VAL A 284 12.61 9.73 20.99
CA VAL A 284 11.19 9.81 20.53
C VAL A 284 10.22 9.92 21.72
N HIS A 285 10.74 10.15 22.93
CA HIS A 285 10.01 10.13 24.19
C HIS A 285 10.10 11.44 25.00
N SER A 286 10.69 12.51 24.44
CA SER A 286 10.80 13.81 25.15
C SER A 286 10.49 15.03 24.28
N VAL A 287 9.66 14.89 23.24
CA VAL A 287 9.14 16.04 22.48
C VAL A 287 7.62 16.05 22.56
N ASP A 288 7.11 16.07 23.78
CA ASP A 288 5.81 16.65 24.05
C ASP A 288 5.94 18.16 23.78
N GLY A 289 5.33 18.63 22.69
CA GLY A 289 5.02 20.05 22.54
C GLY A 289 5.74 20.86 21.45
N LEU A 290 6.56 20.30 20.56
CA LEU A 290 7.23 21.12 19.51
C LEU A 290 7.07 20.69 18.05
N ASN A 291 6.35 19.62 17.73
CA ASN A 291 6.03 19.35 16.33
C ASN A 291 4.60 18.81 16.14
N PRO A 292 3.61 19.68 15.79
CA PRO A 292 2.23 19.27 15.57
C PRO A 292 2.11 18.16 14.52
N TYR A 293 3.03 18.12 13.55
CA TYR A 293 3.06 17.08 12.53
C TYR A 293 3.35 15.66 13.06
N CYS A 294 4.16 15.53 14.12
CA CYS A 294 4.46 14.24 14.74
C CYS A 294 3.35 13.74 15.67
N GLU A 295 2.52 14.65 16.16
CA GLU A 295 1.35 14.33 16.98
C GLU A 295 0.17 13.90 16.09
N ASP A 296 -0.03 14.60 14.97
CA ASP A 296 -1.00 14.21 13.95
C ASP A 296 -0.73 12.82 13.37
N ILE A 297 0.53 12.49 13.06
CA ILE A 297 0.90 11.16 12.58
C ILE A 297 0.66 10.09 13.66
N ARG A 298 0.96 10.38 14.93
CA ARG A 298 0.68 9.45 16.03
C ARG A 298 -0.83 9.24 16.17
N ASN A 299 -1.61 10.31 16.14
CA ASN A 299 -3.07 10.26 16.22
C ASN A 299 -3.67 9.50 15.04
N ASP A 300 -3.15 9.66 13.83
CA ASP A 300 -3.61 8.92 12.65
C ASP A 300 -3.24 7.44 12.71
N ILE A 301 -2.06 7.10 13.26
CA ILE A 301 -1.69 5.70 13.52
C ILE A 301 -2.63 5.08 14.57
N HIS A 302 -2.96 5.81 15.64
CA HIS A 302 -3.91 5.37 16.65
C HIS A 302 -5.32 5.17 16.06
N ARG A 303 -5.84 6.16 15.32
CA ARG A 303 -7.13 6.04 14.61
C ARG A 303 -7.14 4.88 13.62
N SER A 304 -6.06 4.69 12.86
CA SER A 304 -5.95 3.56 11.93
C SER A 304 -5.95 2.23 12.66
N ARG A 305 -5.34 2.16 13.85
CA ARG A 305 -5.32 0.95 14.69
C ARG A 305 -6.70 0.67 15.29
N ASP A 306 -7.43 1.70 15.70
CA ASP A 306 -8.78 1.58 16.25
C ASP A 306 -9.79 1.16 15.17
N VAL A 307 -9.68 1.74 13.97
CA VAL A 307 -10.47 1.33 12.79
C VAL A 307 -10.16 -0.12 12.43
N ALA A 308 -8.88 -0.52 12.43
CA ALA A 308 -8.51 -1.91 12.18
C ALA A 308 -9.05 -2.86 13.26
N ALA A 309 -9.00 -2.47 14.54
CA ALA A 309 -9.56 -3.25 15.63
C ALA A 309 -11.09 -3.41 15.49
N LYS A 310 -11.80 -2.33 15.12
CA LYS A 310 -13.24 -2.38 14.85
C LYS A 310 -13.58 -3.28 13.67
N LEU A 311 -12.87 -3.16 12.55
CA LEU A 311 -13.06 -4.04 11.40
C LEU A 311 -12.78 -5.51 11.73
N MET A 312 -11.79 -5.80 12.59
CA MET A 312 -11.56 -7.16 13.07
C MET A 312 -12.68 -7.66 13.99
N ALA A 313 -13.26 -6.80 14.83
CA ALA A 313 -14.41 -7.14 15.66
C ALA A 313 -15.65 -7.42 14.80
N ASP A 314 -15.93 -6.56 13.82
CA ASP A 314 -17.04 -6.72 12.87
C ASP A 314 -16.88 -8.00 12.03
N ALA A 315 -15.65 -8.30 11.57
CA ALA A 315 -15.36 -9.53 10.85
C ALA A 315 -15.58 -10.79 11.72
N ARG A 316 -15.22 -10.74 13.01
CA ARG A 316 -15.50 -11.84 13.96
C ARG A 316 -16.99 -11.96 14.22
N HIS A 317 -17.72 -10.85 14.32
CA HIS A 317 -19.17 -10.87 14.49
C HIS A 317 -19.85 -11.49 13.26
N LEU A 318 -19.43 -11.11 12.04
CA LEU A 318 -19.91 -11.70 10.79
C LEU A 318 -19.58 -13.20 10.67
N ASP A 319 -18.39 -13.63 11.10
CA ASP A 319 -18.02 -15.04 11.14
C ASP A 319 -18.88 -15.82 12.16
N SER A 320 -19.16 -15.23 13.32
CA SER A 320 -20.04 -15.82 14.34
C SER A 320 -21.48 -15.94 13.85
N THR A 321 -22.04 -14.89 13.23
CA THR A 321 -23.40 -14.93 12.68
C THR A 321 -23.50 -15.87 11.48
N ALA A 322 -22.48 -15.92 10.62
CA ALA A 322 -22.39 -16.90 9.55
C ALA A 322 -22.40 -18.33 10.11
N LYS A 323 -21.58 -18.63 11.12
CA LYS A 323 -21.60 -19.94 11.80
C LYS A 323 -22.98 -20.25 12.38
N GLY A 324 -23.59 -19.31 13.10
CA GLY A 324 -24.93 -19.48 13.67
C GLY A 324 -26.04 -19.76 12.64
N LEU A 325 -25.93 -19.21 11.42
CA LEU A 325 -26.90 -19.44 10.35
C LEU A 325 -26.62 -20.72 9.55
N PHE A 326 -25.36 -21.01 9.29
CA PHE A 326 -24.97 -22.09 8.37
C PHE A 326 -24.76 -23.43 9.06
N GLU A 327 -24.38 -23.46 10.33
CA GLU A 327 -24.18 -24.69 11.10
C GLU A 327 -25.49 -25.49 11.29
N PRO A 328 -26.64 -24.88 11.62
CA PRO A 328 -27.91 -25.61 11.66
C PRO A 328 -28.31 -26.18 10.29
N LEU A 329 -28.02 -25.47 9.21
CA LEU A 329 -28.29 -25.95 7.84
C LEU A 329 -27.40 -27.14 7.48
N GLN A 330 -26.14 -27.12 7.91
CA GLN A 330 -25.23 -28.25 7.75
C GLN A 330 -25.71 -29.47 8.54
N GLN A 331 -26.11 -29.29 9.80
CA GLN A 331 -26.66 -30.37 10.64
C GLN A 331 -27.94 -30.97 10.01
N LEU A 332 -28.82 -30.13 9.46
CA LEU A 332 -30.04 -30.57 8.79
C LEU A 332 -29.75 -31.33 7.48
N TYR A 333 -28.73 -30.89 6.73
CA TYR A 333 -28.22 -31.61 5.55
C TYR A 333 -27.73 -33.01 5.92
N ASP A 334 -26.90 -33.11 6.96
CA ASP A 334 -26.32 -34.38 7.42
C ASP A 334 -27.40 -35.34 7.94
N LEU A 335 -28.43 -34.83 8.63
CA LEU A 335 -29.60 -35.61 9.09
C LEU A 335 -30.48 -36.12 7.94
N THR A 336 -30.61 -35.33 6.87
CA THR A 336 -31.43 -35.72 5.71
C THR A 336 -30.70 -36.67 4.77
N HIS A 337 -29.36 -36.65 4.81
CA HIS A 337 -28.45 -37.42 3.96
C HIS A 337 -27.49 -38.33 4.77
N PRO A 338 -27.98 -39.36 5.49
CA PRO A 338 -27.12 -40.22 6.32
C PRO A 338 -26.29 -41.22 5.47
N SER A 339 -25.10 -40.76 5.03
CA SER A 339 -23.86 -41.51 4.67
C SER A 339 -23.79 -42.34 3.36
N PRO A 340 -22.60 -42.65 2.83
CA PRO A 340 -21.46 -41.79 2.49
C PRO A 340 -21.16 -41.88 0.99
N THR A 341 -21.09 -40.75 0.27
CA THR A 341 -20.41 -40.71 -1.03
C THR A 341 -19.29 -39.71 -0.95
N ALA A 342 -18.08 -40.25 -1.01
CA ALA A 342 -16.78 -39.58 -1.04
C ALA A 342 -16.61 -38.67 -2.26
N ALA A 343 -17.40 -37.61 -2.35
CA ALA A 343 -17.29 -36.63 -3.42
C ALA A 343 -17.80 -35.25 -2.94
N SER A 344 -17.02 -34.59 -2.08
CA SER A 344 -16.39 -33.32 -2.46
C SER A 344 -15.62 -32.75 -1.28
N ASP A 345 -14.30 -32.69 -1.42
CA ASP A 345 -13.40 -31.89 -0.58
C ASP A 345 -13.61 -30.37 -0.76
N ASP A 346 -14.75 -29.93 -1.31
CA ASP A 346 -15.13 -28.52 -1.46
C ASP A 346 -16.01 -28.01 -0.31
N ALA A 347 -16.24 -28.83 0.73
CA ALA A 347 -17.16 -28.52 1.81
C ALA A 347 -16.71 -27.40 2.77
N SER A 348 -15.47 -26.89 2.66
CA SER A 348 -14.96 -25.85 3.56
C SER A 348 -15.19 -24.41 3.09
N THR A 349 -15.75 -24.19 1.89
CA THR A 349 -16.09 -22.84 1.41
C THR A 349 -17.58 -22.74 1.08
N MET A 350 -18.34 -22.24 2.05
CA MET A 350 -19.74 -21.87 1.90
C MET A 350 -19.89 -20.65 0.97
N ASN A 351 -19.86 -20.88 -0.34
CA ASN A 351 -20.30 -19.88 -1.31
C ASN A 351 -21.84 -19.80 -1.28
N ALA A 352 -22.42 -18.60 -1.40
CA ALA A 352 -23.87 -18.37 -1.33
C ALA A 352 -24.68 -19.28 -2.29
N SER A 353 -24.12 -19.58 -3.46
CA SER A 353 -24.69 -20.52 -4.44
C SER A 353 -24.79 -21.97 -3.93
N ASN A 354 -23.83 -22.41 -3.11
CA ASN A 354 -23.82 -23.76 -2.55
C ASN A 354 -24.84 -23.90 -1.40
N VAL A 355 -25.10 -22.83 -0.65
CA VAL A 355 -26.09 -22.84 0.44
C VAL A 355 -27.51 -22.98 -0.10
N LEU A 356 -27.88 -22.21 -1.13
CA LEU A 356 -29.20 -22.31 -1.76
C LEU A 356 -29.44 -23.68 -2.40
N ALA A 357 -28.43 -24.24 -3.05
CA ALA A 357 -28.51 -25.59 -3.61
C ALA A 357 -28.70 -26.67 -2.52
N ARG A 358 -28.01 -26.54 -1.38
CA ARG A 358 -28.19 -27.43 -0.23
C ARG A 358 -29.56 -27.28 0.41
N LEU A 359 -30.06 -26.06 0.58
CA LEU A 359 -31.40 -25.78 1.08
C LEU A 359 -32.48 -26.43 0.21
N ALA A 360 -32.37 -26.31 -1.12
CA ALA A 360 -33.31 -26.94 -2.04
C ALA A 360 -33.28 -28.48 -1.93
N SER A 361 -32.09 -29.08 -1.82
CA SER A 361 -31.93 -30.54 -1.65
C SER A 361 -32.50 -31.04 -0.32
N ILE A 362 -32.29 -30.29 0.76
CA ILE A 362 -32.92 -30.56 2.06
C ILE A 362 -34.44 -30.48 1.94
N GLU A 363 -34.98 -29.42 1.36
CA GLU A 363 -36.41 -29.22 1.19
C GLU A 363 -37.04 -30.39 0.40
N GLU A 364 -36.43 -30.77 -0.72
CA GLU A 364 -36.87 -31.89 -1.55
C GLU A 364 -36.91 -33.20 -0.72
N ARG A 365 -35.83 -33.55 -0.02
CA ARG A 365 -35.79 -34.78 0.78
C ARG A 365 -36.73 -34.77 1.98
N VAL A 366 -36.87 -33.64 2.66
CA VAL A 366 -37.77 -33.52 3.82
C VAL A 366 -39.22 -33.63 3.35
N THR A 367 -39.57 -32.94 2.27
CA THR A 367 -40.92 -33.03 1.70
C THR A 367 -41.21 -34.44 1.20
N GLU A 368 -40.28 -35.10 0.52
CA GLU A 368 -40.41 -36.50 0.11
C GLU A 368 -40.66 -37.44 1.31
N LYS A 369 -39.85 -37.34 2.37
CA LYS A 369 -40.01 -38.18 3.58
C LYS A 369 -41.34 -37.90 4.31
N VAL A 370 -41.74 -36.64 4.44
CA VAL A 370 -42.99 -36.25 5.09
C VAL A 370 -44.19 -36.73 4.29
N LEU A 371 -44.21 -36.50 2.98
CA LEU A 371 -45.29 -36.94 2.09
C LEU A 371 -45.37 -38.46 2.01
N SER A 372 -44.23 -39.15 1.96
CA SER A 372 -44.18 -40.62 2.00
C SER A 372 -44.74 -41.19 3.30
N LYS A 373 -44.44 -40.54 4.44
CA LYS A 373 -44.99 -40.93 5.74
C LYS A 373 -46.50 -40.68 5.83
N ILE A 374 -46.98 -39.54 5.32
CA ILE A 374 -48.42 -39.24 5.24
C ILE A 374 -49.12 -40.27 4.35
N ALA A 375 -48.56 -40.57 3.18
CA ALA A 375 -49.10 -41.58 2.28
C ALA A 375 -49.16 -42.97 2.94
N ALA A 376 -48.12 -43.36 3.70
CA ALA A 376 -48.10 -44.61 4.44
C ALA A 376 -49.14 -44.65 5.59
N GLU A 377 -49.28 -43.55 6.35
CA GLU A 377 -50.30 -43.43 7.41
C GLU A 377 -51.72 -43.49 6.84
N CYS A 378 -51.97 -42.79 5.73
CA CYS A 378 -53.26 -42.82 5.02
C CYS A 378 -53.56 -44.20 4.40
N ALA A 379 -52.54 -44.95 3.98
CA ALA A 379 -52.71 -46.31 3.47
C ALA A 379 -52.95 -47.34 4.59
N ALA A 380 -52.38 -47.12 5.79
CA ALA A 380 -52.53 -48.00 6.93
C ALA A 380 -53.85 -47.80 7.71
N GLY A 381 -54.39 -46.58 7.72
CA GLY A 381 -55.72 -46.29 8.27
C GLY A 381 -56.80 -46.71 7.27
N GLY A 382 -57.42 -47.88 7.47
CA GLY A 382 -58.43 -48.47 6.56
C GLY A 382 -59.76 -47.72 6.37
N SER A 383 -59.79 -46.40 6.55
CA SER A 383 -60.94 -45.51 6.37
C SER A 383 -60.47 -44.26 5.62
N ASN A 384 -61.23 -43.81 4.60
CA ASN A 384 -60.97 -42.65 3.72
C ASN A 384 -60.92 -41.27 4.44
N LYS A 385 -60.65 -41.24 5.74
CA LYS A 385 -60.50 -40.02 6.54
C LYS A 385 -59.03 -39.65 6.61
N TRP A 386 -58.60 -38.83 5.66
CA TRP A 386 -57.28 -38.17 5.69
C TRP A 386 -57.02 -37.40 7.00
N GLN A 387 -58.09 -37.03 7.72
CA GLN A 387 -58.07 -36.37 9.02
C GLN A 387 -57.45 -37.22 10.15
N ASP A 388 -57.32 -38.54 9.95
CA ASP A 388 -56.77 -39.45 10.97
C ASP A 388 -55.22 -39.51 10.91
N SER A 389 -54.58 -38.97 9.87
CA SER A 389 -53.11 -38.85 9.80
C SER A 389 -52.62 -37.71 10.71
N ALA A 390 -52.04 -38.09 11.85
CA ALA A 390 -51.42 -37.15 12.78
C ALA A 390 -50.25 -36.35 12.15
N SER A 391 -49.60 -36.90 11.13
CA SER A 391 -48.54 -36.19 10.38
C SER A 391 -49.12 -35.17 9.41
N LEU A 392 -50.23 -35.48 8.72
CA LEU A 392 -50.91 -34.53 7.83
C LEU A 392 -51.57 -33.38 8.60
N VAL A 393 -52.21 -33.67 9.74
CA VAL A 393 -52.80 -32.64 10.61
C VAL A 393 -51.72 -31.68 11.12
N ARG A 394 -50.57 -32.19 11.58
CA ARG A 394 -49.43 -31.36 11.99
C ARG A 394 -48.85 -30.53 10.85
N LEU A 395 -48.75 -31.08 9.64
CA LEU A 395 -48.29 -30.33 8.47
C LEU A 395 -49.25 -29.18 8.11
N LEU A 396 -50.56 -29.44 8.15
CA LEU A 396 -51.58 -28.42 7.89
C LEU A 396 -51.65 -27.35 9.00
N GLN A 397 -51.39 -27.72 10.26
CA GLN A 397 -51.23 -26.77 11.36
C GLN A 397 -49.97 -25.90 11.18
N ALA A 398 -48.83 -26.50 10.82
CA ALA A 398 -47.59 -25.77 10.55
C ALA A 398 -47.70 -24.81 9.34
N ARG A 399 -48.53 -25.15 8.35
CA ARG A 399 -48.88 -24.26 7.21
C ARG A 399 -49.94 -23.20 7.55
N GLY A 400 -50.43 -23.17 8.78
CA GLY A 400 -51.46 -22.22 9.23
C GLY A 400 -52.87 -22.49 8.69
N VAL A 401 -53.10 -23.63 8.04
CA VAL A 401 -54.39 -24.02 7.44
C VAL A 401 -55.37 -24.53 8.51
N LEU A 402 -54.85 -25.10 9.60
CA LEU A 402 -55.62 -25.51 10.77
C LEU A 402 -55.15 -24.73 12.00
N LYS A 403 -56.07 -24.11 12.74
CA LYS A 403 -55.75 -23.49 14.04
C LYS A 403 -55.36 -24.59 15.04
N SER A 404 -54.17 -24.48 15.63
CA SER A 404 -53.78 -25.32 16.77
C SER A 404 -54.71 -25.04 17.95
N ALA A 405 -55.20 -26.11 18.60
CA ALA A 405 -56.00 -26.02 19.82
C ALA A 405 -55.16 -26.15 21.10
N HIS A 406 -53.83 -26.11 21.02
CA HIS A 406 -52.92 -26.13 22.17
C HIS A 406 -51.71 -25.22 21.94
N ASP A 407 -51.47 -24.30 22.88
CA ASP A 407 -50.26 -23.45 23.09
C ASP A 407 -48.93 -24.23 23.07
N PRO A 408 -47.73 -23.59 23.06
CA PRO A 408 -47.38 -22.18 22.91
C PRO A 408 -46.52 -21.91 21.65
N SER A 409 -46.35 -20.63 21.32
CA SER A 409 -45.45 -20.16 20.26
C SER A 409 -43.98 -20.58 20.50
N PRO A 410 -43.28 -21.21 19.53
CA PRO A 410 -41.83 -21.35 19.58
C PRO A 410 -41.19 -20.09 18.96
N ASN A 411 -41.46 -18.92 19.54
CA ASN A 411 -40.67 -17.72 19.24
C ASN A 411 -39.47 -17.67 20.19
N ASN A 412 -38.51 -18.57 19.97
CA ASN A 412 -37.12 -18.37 20.39
C ASN A 412 -36.27 -18.33 19.13
N LEU A 413 -36.43 -17.25 18.35
CA LEU A 413 -35.29 -16.70 17.64
C LEU A 413 -34.48 -15.91 18.68
N PRO A 414 -33.14 -15.98 18.69
CA PRO A 414 -32.35 -15.19 19.62
C PRO A 414 -32.62 -13.71 19.33
N SER A 415 -33.32 -13.06 20.25
CA SER A 415 -33.48 -11.62 20.29
C SER A 415 -32.09 -11.02 20.49
N ILE A 416 -31.64 -10.23 19.53
CA ILE A 416 -30.49 -9.34 19.69
C ILE A 416 -30.92 -8.34 20.76
N GLY A 417 -30.37 -8.47 21.97
CA GLY A 417 -30.60 -7.57 23.08
C GLY A 417 -30.12 -6.18 22.72
N VAL A 418 -31.05 -5.23 22.71
CA VAL A 418 -30.77 -3.81 22.84
C VAL A 418 -31.30 -3.47 24.22
N ASP A 419 -30.40 -3.43 25.20
CA ASP A 419 -30.75 -3.01 26.57
C ASP A 419 -31.17 -1.53 26.52
N SER A 420 -32.41 -1.28 26.93
CA SER A 420 -32.94 0.05 27.24
C SER A 420 -33.19 0.05 28.73
N ASP A 421 -32.37 0.79 29.48
CA ASP A 421 -32.57 1.04 30.90
C ASP A 421 -33.38 2.34 31.04
N ASP A 422 -34.66 2.18 31.36
CA ASP A 422 -35.49 3.20 32.01
C ASP A 422 -35.60 2.81 33.48
N ASP A 423 -35.26 3.73 34.39
CA ASP A 423 -35.74 3.73 35.78
C ASP A 423 -35.99 5.18 36.20
N ASP A 424 -37.27 5.51 36.38
CA ASP A 424 -37.78 6.69 37.09
C ASP A 424 -37.59 6.51 38.61
N ASP A 425 -37.24 7.57 39.36
CA ASP A 425 -38.19 8.20 40.32
C ASP A 425 -37.58 9.36 41.17
N ALA A 426 -38.36 10.45 41.21
CA ALA A 426 -38.74 11.31 42.35
C ALA A 426 -37.80 12.35 43.04
N ALA A 427 -38.23 13.62 42.90
CA ALA A 427 -38.38 14.75 43.86
C ALA A 427 -37.13 15.29 44.61
N ASP A 428 -36.99 16.59 44.95
CA ASP A 428 -37.94 17.60 45.47
C ASP A 428 -37.31 19.01 45.38
N GLU A 429 -38.14 20.07 45.51
CA GLU A 429 -37.86 21.49 45.20
C GLU A 429 -37.23 22.37 46.32
N GLU A 430 -36.96 23.64 45.94
CA GLU A 430 -36.87 24.90 46.74
C GLU A 430 -35.49 25.26 47.39
N ASP A 431 -34.98 26.51 47.50
CA ASP A 431 -35.42 27.87 47.14
C ASP A 431 -34.24 28.89 47.29
N ASP A 432 -34.47 30.10 46.75
CA ASP A 432 -34.08 31.46 47.24
C ASP A 432 -32.69 32.13 46.98
N GLU A 433 -32.81 33.45 46.74
CA GLU A 433 -31.91 34.43 46.12
C GLU A 433 -30.81 35.07 47.01
N GLY A 434 -29.84 35.74 46.37
CA GLY A 434 -29.11 36.86 46.97
C GLY A 434 -27.71 37.16 46.37
N ASP A 435 -27.64 38.10 45.45
CA ASP A 435 -26.41 38.69 44.83
C ASP A 435 -25.95 39.97 45.63
N PRO A 436 -24.79 40.61 45.38
CA PRO A 436 -23.35 40.24 45.39
C PRO A 436 -22.53 41.22 46.33
N PRO A 437 -21.21 41.57 46.20
CA PRO A 437 -20.10 41.14 45.31
C PRO A 437 -18.67 40.99 45.96
N ILE A 438 -17.67 40.67 45.09
CA ILE A 438 -16.18 40.82 45.19
C ILE A 438 -15.50 39.74 46.07
N VAL A 439 -14.54 38.92 45.62
CA VAL A 439 -13.18 39.20 45.12
C VAL A 439 -12.62 38.00 44.32
N ASN A 440 -11.77 38.29 43.33
CA ASN A 440 -10.92 37.38 42.55
C ASN A 440 -10.20 36.32 43.39
N ASP A 441 -10.13 35.09 42.87
CA ASP A 441 -8.87 34.47 42.43
C ASP A 441 -9.22 33.18 41.67
N ASP A 442 -8.68 33.07 40.46
CA ASP A 442 -8.81 31.92 39.56
C ASP A 442 -7.95 30.77 40.08
N ASP A 443 -8.59 29.70 40.56
CA ASP A 443 -8.13 28.32 40.38
C ASP A 443 -9.23 27.32 40.78
N ASP A 444 -9.23 26.20 40.05
CA ASP A 444 -10.00 24.95 40.18
C ASP A 444 -11.42 24.89 39.60
N ASP A 445 -11.52 24.00 38.60
CA ASP A 445 -12.58 23.01 38.31
C ASP A 445 -14.04 23.45 38.52
N ILE A 446 -14.94 23.16 37.58
CA ILE A 446 -15.75 21.93 37.67
C ILE A 446 -16.77 21.89 36.50
N LYS A 447 -17.12 20.66 36.10
CA LYS A 447 -18.37 20.21 35.43
C LYS A 447 -18.50 20.35 33.90
N ALA A 448 -18.23 19.21 33.27
CA ALA A 448 -19.23 18.41 32.56
C ALA A 448 -20.26 19.19 31.75
N ASP A 449 -20.02 19.29 30.44
CA ASP A 449 -21.11 19.34 29.48
C ASP A 449 -21.39 17.91 29.01
N THR A 450 -22.56 17.44 29.42
CA THR A 450 -23.20 16.23 28.99
C THR A 450 -23.27 16.15 27.47
N SER A 451 -22.92 14.97 26.94
CA SER A 451 -23.73 14.30 25.92
C SER A 451 -24.35 15.22 24.84
N ALA A 452 -23.55 15.66 23.89
CA ALA A 452 -24.06 15.75 22.52
C ALA A 452 -24.04 14.32 21.95
N VAL A 453 -25.11 13.56 22.21
CA VAL A 453 -25.53 12.48 21.32
C VAL A 453 -25.69 13.14 19.96
N VAL A 454 -24.66 13.00 19.12
CA VAL A 454 -24.77 13.33 17.71
C VAL A 454 -25.69 12.26 17.13
N HIS A 455 -26.99 12.58 17.10
CA HIS A 455 -27.90 12.00 16.12
C HIS A 455 -27.17 11.95 14.78
N PRO A 456 -27.28 10.86 13.98
CA PRO A 456 -26.62 10.79 12.68
C PRO A 456 -27.13 11.97 11.86
N THR A 457 -26.32 13.02 11.80
CA THR A 457 -26.54 14.16 10.92
C THR A 457 -26.57 13.55 9.54
N VAL A 458 -27.69 13.77 8.86
CA VAL A 458 -27.82 13.53 7.43
C VAL A 458 -26.67 14.29 6.79
N ILE A 459 -25.59 13.59 6.47
CA ILE A 459 -24.44 14.16 5.79
C ILE A 459 -24.95 14.53 4.42
N HIS A 460 -25.25 15.82 4.23
CA HIS A 460 -25.65 16.33 2.94
C HIS A 460 -24.51 16.11 1.95
N SER A 461 -24.84 15.64 0.75
CA SER A 461 -23.86 15.29 -0.28
C SER A 461 -22.89 16.45 -0.59
N SER A 462 -23.29 17.70 -0.39
CA SER A 462 -22.46 18.90 -0.54
C SER A 462 -21.22 18.91 0.34
N ASP A 463 -21.31 18.40 1.57
CA ASP A 463 -20.23 18.50 2.56
C ASP A 463 -19.19 17.41 2.33
N LEU A 464 -19.64 16.25 1.83
CA LEU A 464 -18.77 15.21 1.28
C LEU A 464 -18.04 15.68 0.03
N TRP A 465 -18.69 16.46 -0.84
CA TRP A 465 -18.03 17.03 -2.01
C TRP A 465 -16.97 18.07 -1.62
N HIS A 466 -17.25 18.96 -0.66
CA HIS A 466 -16.25 19.94 -0.22
C HIS A 466 -15.03 19.27 0.41
N THR A 467 -15.23 18.33 1.32
CA THR A 467 -14.13 17.60 1.97
C THR A 467 -13.32 16.74 0.99
N LEU A 468 -13.96 16.16 -0.03
CA LEU A 468 -13.28 15.42 -1.09
C LEU A 468 -12.46 16.37 -2.00
N THR A 469 -13.00 17.53 -2.34
CA THR A 469 -12.31 18.53 -3.16
C THR A 469 -11.09 19.11 -2.44
N GLU A 470 -11.22 19.37 -1.14
CA GLU A 470 -10.13 19.86 -0.29
C GLU A 470 -9.03 18.80 -0.12
N ARG A 471 -9.39 17.53 0.05
CA ARG A 471 -8.42 16.41 0.05
C ARG A 471 -7.72 16.23 -1.29
N HIS A 472 -8.42 16.41 -2.41
CA HIS A 472 -7.80 16.37 -3.74
C HIS A 472 -6.85 17.56 -3.97
N ALA A 473 -7.19 18.75 -3.50
CA ALA A 473 -6.32 19.92 -3.56
C ALA A 473 -5.05 19.73 -2.71
N ALA A 474 -5.18 19.16 -1.50
CA ALA A 474 -4.05 18.83 -0.64
C ALA A 474 -3.15 17.74 -1.26
N ALA A 475 -3.74 16.70 -1.86
CA ALA A 475 -3.00 15.66 -2.57
C ALA A 475 -2.28 16.20 -3.82
N ALA A 476 -2.90 17.12 -4.56
CA ALA A 476 -2.28 17.78 -5.70
C ALA A 476 -1.10 18.68 -5.28
N ALA A 477 -1.22 19.39 -4.14
CA ALA A 477 -0.13 20.19 -3.57
C ALA A 477 1.05 19.30 -3.13
N ALA A 478 0.77 18.16 -2.48
CA ALA A 478 1.80 17.19 -2.08
C ALA A 478 2.51 16.56 -3.29
N ALA A 479 1.77 16.28 -4.37
CA ALA A 479 2.33 15.79 -5.63
C ALA A 479 3.22 16.83 -6.33
N ALA A 480 2.86 18.11 -6.27
CA ALA A 480 3.69 19.20 -6.81
C ALA A 480 5.01 19.35 -6.04
N VAL A 481 4.98 19.23 -4.71
CA VAL A 481 6.19 19.29 -3.86
C VAL A 481 7.12 18.11 -4.14
N THR A 482 6.58 16.89 -4.30
CA THR A 482 7.39 15.71 -4.65
C THR A 482 7.97 15.80 -6.06
N ALA A 483 7.22 16.32 -7.04
CA ALA A 483 7.73 16.58 -8.39
C ALA A 483 8.87 17.62 -8.38
N SER A 484 8.76 18.67 -7.57
CA SER A 484 9.82 19.67 -7.37
C SER A 484 11.09 19.05 -6.78
N HIS A 485 10.96 18.25 -5.71
CA HIS A 485 12.10 17.52 -5.12
C HIS A 485 12.75 16.56 -6.11
N HIS A 486 11.96 15.88 -6.95
CA HIS A 486 12.49 14.97 -7.96
C HIS A 486 13.28 15.71 -9.04
N ASN A 487 12.84 16.91 -9.46
CA ASN A 487 13.58 17.77 -10.38
C ASN A 487 14.89 18.27 -9.77
N THR A 488 14.88 18.74 -8.51
CA THR A 488 16.09 19.18 -7.79
C THR A 488 17.10 18.06 -7.62
N ARG A 489 16.63 16.83 -7.33
CA ARG A 489 17.52 15.66 -7.26
C ARG A 489 18.11 15.31 -8.63
N ARG A 490 17.33 15.43 -9.70
CA ARG A 490 17.77 15.16 -11.07
C ARG A 490 18.81 16.18 -11.55
N THR A 491 18.66 17.46 -11.21
CA THR A 491 19.65 18.50 -11.52
C THR A 491 20.95 18.31 -10.73
N MET A 492 20.87 17.92 -9.44
CA MET A 492 22.08 17.60 -8.66
C MET A 492 22.83 16.38 -9.21
N ILE A 493 22.13 15.33 -9.64
CA ILE A 493 22.76 14.15 -10.26
C ILE A 493 23.41 14.53 -11.60
N ALA A 494 22.77 15.38 -12.40
CA ALA A 494 23.35 15.86 -13.66
C ALA A 494 24.63 16.69 -13.42
N SER A 495 24.60 17.60 -12.44
CA SER A 495 25.77 18.40 -12.04
C SER A 495 26.91 17.51 -11.55
N HIS A 496 26.62 16.51 -10.70
CA HIS A 496 27.63 15.58 -10.21
C HIS A 496 28.28 14.78 -11.35
N ARG A 497 27.47 14.27 -12.30
CA ARG A 497 28.01 13.57 -13.49
C ARG A 497 28.93 14.46 -14.33
N GLN A 498 28.58 15.73 -14.51
CA GLN A 498 29.42 16.67 -15.26
C GLN A 498 30.77 16.89 -14.55
N THR A 499 30.78 17.06 -13.23
CA THR A 499 32.03 17.20 -12.47
C THR A 499 32.91 15.95 -12.49
N VAL A 500 32.33 14.75 -12.59
CA VAL A 500 33.09 13.50 -12.71
C VAL A 500 33.76 13.42 -14.07
N VAL A 501 33.03 13.74 -15.14
CA VAL A 501 33.57 13.74 -16.52
C VAL A 501 34.69 14.77 -16.68
N GLU A 502 34.55 15.96 -16.09
CA GLU A 502 35.61 16.98 -16.10
C GLU A 502 36.88 16.51 -15.37
N LYS A 503 36.73 15.78 -14.27
CA LYS A 503 37.87 15.20 -13.54
C LYS A 503 38.54 14.06 -14.30
N GLU A 504 37.77 13.21 -15.00
CA GLU A 504 38.32 12.15 -15.85
C GLU A 504 39.11 12.75 -17.03
N LEU A 505 38.57 13.76 -17.72
CA LEU A 505 39.27 14.47 -18.78
C LEU A 505 40.56 15.15 -18.30
N ALA A 506 40.54 15.75 -17.10
CA ALA A 506 41.74 16.34 -16.50
C ALA A 506 42.80 15.27 -16.16
N SER A 507 42.37 14.10 -15.69
CA SER A 507 43.26 12.96 -15.39
C SER A 507 43.89 12.37 -16.67
N GLU A 508 43.11 12.19 -17.73
CA GLU A 508 43.62 11.72 -19.02
C GLU A 508 44.61 12.72 -19.63
N SER A 509 44.31 14.02 -19.56
CA SER A 509 45.20 15.07 -20.05
C SER A 509 46.53 15.11 -19.26
N ALA A 510 46.48 14.90 -17.94
CA ALA A 510 47.67 14.78 -17.10
C ALA A 510 48.51 13.53 -17.44
N MET A 511 47.87 12.38 -17.70
CA MET A 511 48.58 11.18 -18.15
C MET A 511 49.23 11.36 -19.51
N VAL A 512 48.58 12.03 -20.46
CA VAL A 512 49.15 12.33 -21.78
C VAL A 512 50.35 13.28 -21.67
N ALA A 513 50.29 14.26 -20.76
CA ALA A 513 51.41 15.17 -20.50
C ALA A 513 52.62 14.42 -19.90
N LEU A 514 52.38 13.53 -18.93
CA LEU A 514 53.43 12.68 -18.34
C LEU A 514 54.08 11.76 -19.37
N LYS A 515 53.30 11.21 -20.30
CA LYS A 515 53.79 10.33 -21.38
C LYS A 515 54.60 11.07 -22.46
N LYS A 516 54.54 12.40 -22.53
CA LYS A 516 55.37 13.23 -23.42
C LYS A 516 56.69 13.69 -22.77
N LEU A 517 56.84 13.52 -21.46
CA LEU A 517 58.00 13.96 -20.68
C LEU A 517 58.99 12.83 -20.35
N GLY A 518 58.61 11.56 -20.56
CA GLY A 518 59.50 10.41 -20.58
C GLY A 518 59.74 9.94 -22.01
#